data_AF-A0A5C0AXB0-F1
#
_entry.id   AF-A0A5C0AXB0-F1
#
_cell.length_a   1.000
_cell.length_b   1.000
_cell.length_c   1.000
_cell.angle_alpha   90.00
_cell.angle_beta   90.00
_cell.angle_gamma   90.00
#
_symmetry.space_group_name_H-M   'P 1'
#
loop_
_entity.id
_entity.type
_entity.pdbx_description
1 polymer ?
#
loop_
_entity_poly.entity_id
_entity_poly.type
_entity_poly.pdbx_seq_one_letter_code
_entity_poly.pdbx_strand_id
1 'polypeptide(L)'
;MTYTKPTLLTALAALSLMCVTQAHALTCEADPAKFAFTDDKLTVFRFGTPEQVDRAYQTLKDTIGPLDKYAATTVFYSKGYTKLTQHVCADGKCSVPDIGKGFSACSAGGMSLADACYPLAVAYQNKLYCLLAPSNKTASGESATYVPLKP
;
A
#
# COMPACT_ATOMS: atom_id res chain seq x y z
N MET A 1 -63.72 32.34 33.81
CA MET A 1 -63.67 32.44 32.33
C MET A 1 -62.20 32.33 31.92
N THR A 2 -61.72 31.15 31.52
CA THR A 2 -61.69 30.55 30.16
C THR A 2 -60.33 30.78 29.48
N TYR A 3 -59.55 29.68 29.34
CA TYR A 3 -58.67 29.31 28.20
C TYR A 3 -57.35 30.10 27.97
N THR A 4 -56.21 29.55 27.53
CA THR A 4 -55.76 28.21 27.11
C THR A 4 -54.21 28.21 27.09
N LYS A 5 -53.56 27.07 27.39
CA LYS A 5 -52.19 26.73 26.91
C LYS A 5 -52.23 26.61 25.37
N PRO A 6 -51.11 26.71 24.58
CA PRO A 6 -50.01 25.76 24.75
C PRO A 6 -48.62 26.13 24.13
N THR A 7 -47.67 25.20 24.33
CA THR A 7 -46.55 24.82 23.45
C THR A 7 -45.39 25.79 23.22
N LEU A 8 -44.20 25.40 23.67
CA LEU A 8 -43.05 25.27 22.76
C LEU A 8 -42.08 24.22 23.33
N LEU A 9 -42.28 22.96 22.92
CA LEU A 9 -41.24 21.94 23.03
C LEU A 9 -40.15 22.30 22.01
N THR A 10 -38.99 22.73 22.49
CA THR A 10 -37.80 22.90 21.66
C THR A 10 -37.19 21.51 21.44
N ALA A 11 -37.50 20.90 20.30
CA ALA A 11 -36.86 19.68 19.84
C ALA A 11 -35.40 20.00 19.44
N LEU A 12 -34.44 19.65 20.29
CA LEU A 12 -33.03 19.58 19.91
C LEU A 12 -32.83 18.34 19.03
N ALA A 13 -32.94 18.53 17.71
CA ALA A 13 -32.44 17.58 16.74
C ALA A 13 -30.90 17.64 16.74
N ALA A 14 -30.29 16.79 17.57
CA ALA A 14 -28.86 16.52 17.50
C ALA A 14 -28.56 15.78 16.19
N LEU A 15 -28.25 16.52 15.12
CA LEU A 15 -27.59 15.99 13.93
C LEU A 15 -26.20 15.50 14.34
N SER A 16 -26.16 14.26 14.84
CA SER A 16 -24.95 13.50 15.00
C SER A 16 -24.54 13.05 13.60
N LEU A 17 -23.85 13.91 12.85
CA LEU A 17 -23.00 13.45 11.75
C LEU A 17 -21.92 12.58 12.37
N MET A 18 -22.22 11.31 12.57
CA MET A 18 -21.21 10.29 12.71
C MET A 18 -20.45 10.31 11.40
N CYS A 19 -19.32 11.01 11.41
CA CYS A 19 -18.28 10.89 10.42
C CYS A 19 -17.77 9.46 10.56
N VAL A 20 -18.47 8.52 9.92
CA VAL A 20 -17.99 7.16 9.75
C VAL A 20 -16.76 7.30 8.87
N THR A 21 -15.59 7.38 9.50
CA THR A 21 -14.33 7.13 8.82
C THR A 21 -14.45 5.73 8.26
N GLN A 22 -14.87 5.65 6.99
CA GLN A 22 -14.71 4.43 6.22
C GLN A 22 -13.21 4.14 6.24
N ALA A 23 -12.81 3.20 7.08
CA ALA A 23 -11.50 2.60 7.00
C ALA A 23 -11.50 1.89 5.64
N HIS A 24 -11.04 2.59 4.61
CA HIS A 24 -10.88 2.01 3.29
C HIS A 24 -9.83 0.91 3.46
N ALA A 25 -10.27 -0.35 3.41
CA ALA A 25 -9.37 -1.48 3.40
C ALA A 25 -8.47 -1.30 2.17
N LEU A 26 -7.18 -1.03 2.42
CA LEU A 26 -6.21 -0.82 1.37
C LEU A 26 -6.01 -2.18 0.67
N THR A 27 -6.60 -2.32 -0.51
CA THR A 27 -6.42 -3.51 -1.35
C THR A 27 -5.20 -3.35 -2.23
N CYS A 28 -4.57 -4.46 -2.57
CA CYS A 28 -3.36 -4.46 -3.38
C CYS A 28 -3.39 -5.54 -4.46
N GLU A 29 -3.19 -5.15 -5.71
CA GLU A 29 -3.14 -6.07 -6.85
C GLU A 29 -1.76 -6.73 -6.92
N ALA A 30 -1.72 -8.06 -6.84
CA ALA A 30 -0.47 -8.84 -6.82
C ALA A 30 -0.27 -9.70 -8.09
N ASP A 31 -1.24 -9.73 -9.01
CA ASP A 31 -1.14 -10.43 -10.28
C ASP A 31 -0.33 -9.60 -11.29
N PRO A 32 0.86 -10.07 -11.72
CA PRO A 32 1.69 -9.35 -12.67
C PRO A 32 0.99 -9.07 -14.01
N ALA A 33 0.04 -9.92 -14.42
CA ALA A 33 -0.72 -9.72 -15.65
C ALA A 33 -1.62 -8.47 -15.61
N LYS A 34 -1.87 -7.90 -14.41
CA LYS A 34 -2.71 -6.72 -14.19
C LYS A 34 -1.91 -5.48 -13.83
N PHE A 35 -0.58 -5.54 -13.82
CA PHE A 35 0.28 -4.40 -13.48
C PHE A 35 0.20 -3.33 -14.57
N ALA A 36 -0.67 -2.35 -14.39
CA ALA A 36 -0.88 -1.25 -15.33
C ALA A 36 0.11 -0.08 -15.14
N PHE A 37 0.89 -0.09 -14.05
CA PHE A 37 1.86 0.96 -13.73
C PHE A 37 3.14 0.88 -14.57
N THR A 38 3.33 -0.19 -15.35
CA THR A 38 4.50 -0.43 -16.19
C THR A 38 4.09 -1.04 -17.53
N ASP A 39 4.89 -0.81 -18.57
CA ASP A 39 4.76 -1.51 -19.86
C ASP A 39 5.76 -2.67 -19.98
N ASP A 40 6.66 -2.80 -19.01
CA ASP A 40 7.65 -3.87 -18.95
C ASP A 40 7.05 -5.15 -18.35
N LYS A 41 7.61 -6.30 -18.73
CA LYS A 41 7.31 -7.58 -18.06
C LYS A 41 8.00 -7.62 -16.70
N LEU A 42 7.28 -7.19 -15.66
CA LEU A 42 7.72 -7.32 -14.27
C LEU A 42 7.10 -8.56 -13.62
N THR A 43 7.80 -9.14 -12.64
CA THR A 43 7.28 -10.20 -11.78
C THR A 43 7.32 -9.76 -10.32
N VAL A 44 6.56 -10.44 -9.47
CA VAL A 44 6.64 -10.26 -8.01
C VAL A 44 8.00 -10.75 -7.51
N PHE A 45 8.67 -9.91 -6.73
CA PHE A 45 9.92 -10.20 -6.04
C PHE A 45 9.66 -11.15 -4.87
N ARG A 46 10.34 -12.29 -4.84
CA ARG A 46 10.16 -13.32 -3.82
C ARG A 46 11.32 -13.34 -2.82
N PHE A 47 11.22 -12.53 -1.77
CA PHE A 47 12.26 -12.35 -0.75
C PHE A 47 11.68 -12.28 0.67
N GLY A 48 12.44 -12.79 1.63
CA GLY A 48 12.09 -12.74 3.06
C GLY A 48 11.13 -13.82 3.51
N THR A 49 10.89 -13.88 4.82
CA THR A 49 9.87 -14.75 5.44
C THR A 49 8.48 -14.12 5.36
N PRO A 50 7.40 -14.90 5.51
CA PRO A 50 6.04 -14.35 5.59
C PRO A 50 5.91 -13.21 6.61
N GLU A 51 6.49 -13.37 7.81
CA GLU A 51 6.40 -12.37 8.88
C GLU A 51 7.15 -11.07 8.54
N GLN A 52 8.27 -11.18 7.82
CA GLN A 52 9.02 -10.03 7.34
C GLN A 52 8.23 -9.26 6.28
N VAL A 53 7.63 -9.97 5.33
CA VAL A 53 6.85 -9.36 4.26
C VAL A 53 5.56 -8.75 4.81
N ASP A 54 4.86 -9.43 5.72
CA ASP A 54 3.68 -8.90 6.40
C ASP A 54 4.01 -7.61 7.16
N ARG A 55 5.15 -7.57 7.87
CA ARG A 55 5.61 -6.36 8.57
C ARG A 55 5.89 -5.20 7.61
N ALA A 56 6.48 -5.48 6.45
CA ALA A 56 6.73 -4.45 5.43
C ALA A 56 5.40 -3.86 4.91
N TYR A 57 4.42 -4.71 4.61
CA TYR A 57 3.09 -4.26 4.18
C TYR A 57 2.31 -3.54 5.27
N GLN A 58 2.45 -3.96 6.53
CA GLN A 58 1.87 -3.22 7.66
C GLN A 58 2.49 -1.82 7.75
N THR A 59 3.81 -1.71 7.63
CA THR A 59 4.52 -0.42 7.59
C THR A 59 4.00 0.47 6.45
N LEU A 60 3.77 -0.11 5.26
CA LEU A 60 3.18 0.60 4.13
C LEU A 60 1.77 1.09 4.46
N LYS A 61 0.90 0.21 4.98
CA LYS A 61 -0.48 0.55 5.34
C LYS A 61 -0.54 1.71 6.33
N ASP A 62 0.35 1.72 7.31
CA ASP A 62 0.43 2.76 8.34
C ASP A 62 0.96 4.10 7.80
N THR A 63 1.66 4.08 6.66
CA THR A 63 2.35 5.26 6.11
C THR A 63 1.68 5.87 4.86
N ILE A 64 1.12 5.03 3.98
CA ILE A 64 0.77 5.42 2.61
C ILE A 64 -0.36 6.46 2.53
N GLY A 65 -1.25 6.51 3.52
CA GLY A 65 -2.40 7.43 3.50
C GLY A 65 -3.29 7.24 2.26
N PRO A 66 -4.14 8.23 1.94
CA PRO A 66 -5.00 8.19 0.75
C PRO A 66 -4.21 8.11 -0.56
N LEU A 67 -4.63 7.23 -1.49
CA LEU A 67 -3.93 6.98 -2.75
C LEU A 67 -4.05 8.12 -3.77
N ASP A 68 -5.05 9.00 -3.62
CA ASP A 68 -5.26 10.19 -4.46
C ASP A 68 -4.16 11.26 -4.28
N LYS A 69 -3.37 11.18 -3.20
CA LYS A 69 -2.22 12.05 -2.95
C LYS A 69 -1.02 11.77 -3.88
N TYR A 70 -0.99 10.61 -4.53
CA TYR A 70 0.12 10.20 -5.40
C TYR A 70 -0.20 10.55 -6.86
N ALA A 71 -0.04 11.84 -7.20
CA ALA A 71 -0.26 12.34 -8.56
C ALA A 71 0.69 11.73 -9.60
N ALA A 72 1.91 11.36 -9.16
CA ALA A 72 2.90 10.66 -9.97
C ALA A 72 3.06 9.22 -9.49
N THR A 73 3.41 8.33 -10.43
CA THR A 73 3.65 6.91 -10.12
C THR A 73 4.81 6.78 -9.15
N THR A 74 4.51 6.19 -8.00
CA THR A 74 5.44 6.13 -6.88
C THR A 74 5.70 4.69 -6.49
N VAL A 75 6.96 4.29 -6.52
CA VAL A 75 7.40 2.98 -6.04
C VAL A 75 7.80 3.12 -4.58
N PHE A 76 7.25 2.24 -3.75
CA PHE A 76 7.63 2.10 -2.35
C PHE A 76 8.59 0.94 -2.20
N TYR A 77 9.66 1.15 -1.44
CA TYR A 77 10.65 0.15 -1.11
C TYR A 77 10.65 -0.08 0.39
N SER A 78 10.64 -1.35 0.77
CA SER A 78 10.90 -1.79 2.13
C SER A 78 12.40 -1.71 2.38
N LYS A 79 12.84 -1.06 3.47
CA LYS A 79 14.21 -1.07 3.97
C LYS A 79 14.24 -1.81 5.31
N GLY A 80 14.91 -2.97 5.33
CA GLY A 80 14.96 -3.87 6.48
C GLY A 80 13.59 -4.32 7.00
N TYR A 81 12.57 -4.41 6.14
CA TYR A 81 11.20 -4.83 6.49
C TYR A 81 10.47 -3.99 7.55
N THR A 82 11.02 -2.83 7.89
CA THR A 82 10.56 -1.98 8.99
C THR A 82 10.51 -0.50 8.66
N LYS A 83 11.19 -0.09 7.59
CA LYS A 83 11.20 1.29 7.10
C LYS A 83 10.70 1.32 5.66
N LEU A 84 10.12 2.46 5.30
CA LEU A 84 9.67 2.73 3.94
C LEU A 84 10.53 3.82 3.31
N THR A 85 10.92 3.62 2.07
CA THR A 85 11.45 4.67 1.20
C THR A 85 10.65 4.70 -0.09
N GLN A 86 10.73 5.80 -0.84
CA GLN A 86 9.90 6.00 -2.01
C GLN A 86 10.74 6.57 -3.16
N HIS A 87 10.36 6.22 -4.38
CA HIS A 87 10.92 6.76 -5.61
C HIS A 87 9.78 7.14 -6.55
N VAL A 88 9.83 8.36 -7.08
CA VAL A 88 8.85 8.84 -8.06
C VAL A 88 9.40 8.55 -9.45
N CYS A 89 8.61 7.88 -10.28
CA CYS A 89 8.95 7.60 -11.67
C CYS A 89 8.74 8.84 -12.54
N ALA A 90 9.62 9.02 -13.53
CA ALA A 90 9.65 10.24 -14.35
C ALA A 90 8.47 10.36 -15.32
N ASP A 91 8.04 9.26 -15.94
CA ASP A 91 7.22 9.31 -17.17
C ASP A 91 5.78 8.80 -16.98
N GLY A 92 5.19 9.01 -15.81
CA GLY A 92 3.80 8.63 -15.53
C GLY A 92 3.55 7.12 -15.38
N LYS A 93 4.39 6.26 -15.97
CA LYS A 93 4.54 4.84 -15.61
C LYS A 93 5.98 4.59 -15.13
N CYS A 94 6.19 3.49 -14.42
CA CYS A 94 7.53 3.07 -14.02
C CYS A 94 8.08 2.04 -14.99
N SER A 95 9.25 2.33 -15.55
CA SER A 95 10.03 1.32 -16.27
C SER A 95 10.87 0.47 -15.28
N VAL A 96 11.35 -0.69 -15.71
CA VAL A 96 12.32 -1.51 -14.97
C VAL A 96 13.57 -0.68 -14.60
N PRO A 97 14.16 0.14 -15.50
CA PRO A 97 15.21 1.07 -15.14
C PRO A 97 14.85 2.02 -13.98
N ASP A 98 13.64 2.56 -13.93
CA ASP A 98 13.23 3.46 -12.84
C ASP A 98 13.09 2.71 -11.51
N ILE A 99 12.50 1.51 -11.54
CA ILE A 99 12.44 0.64 -10.37
C ILE A 99 13.85 0.28 -9.89
N GLY A 100 14.78 0.05 -10.83
CA GLY A 100 16.19 -0.20 -10.56
C GLY A 100 16.90 0.99 -9.91
N LYS A 101 16.68 2.22 -10.40
CA LYS A 101 17.23 3.45 -9.80
C LYS A 101 16.78 3.62 -8.36
N GLY A 102 15.47 3.48 -8.11
CA GLY A 102 14.93 3.56 -6.75
C GLY A 102 15.46 2.46 -5.84
N PHE A 103 15.61 1.24 -6.36
CA PHE A 103 16.21 0.12 -5.62
C PHE A 103 17.66 0.39 -5.22
N SER A 104 18.49 0.87 -6.16
CA SER A 104 19.88 1.23 -5.91
C SER A 104 20.00 2.35 -4.89
N ALA A 105 19.14 3.36 -4.98
CA ALA A 105 19.09 4.46 -4.00
C ALA A 105 18.69 3.97 -2.60
N CYS A 106 17.69 3.08 -2.50
CA CYS A 106 17.27 2.51 -1.22
C CYS A 106 18.41 1.70 -0.56
N SER A 107 19.09 0.87 -1.36
CA SER A 107 20.15 -0.06 -0.94
C SER A 107 21.47 0.64 -0.57
N ALA A 108 21.56 1.96 -0.72
CA ALA A 108 22.68 2.73 -0.19
C ALA A 108 22.67 2.63 1.34
N GLY A 109 23.59 1.86 1.92
CA GLY A 109 23.67 1.66 3.38
C GLY A 109 24.58 0.52 3.84
N GLY A 110 24.75 -0.54 3.05
CA GLY A 110 25.64 -1.65 3.39
C GLY A 110 25.02 -3.02 3.11
N MET A 111 25.65 -4.08 3.64
CA MET A 111 25.23 -5.48 3.43
C MET A 111 24.41 -6.06 4.60
N SER A 112 23.96 -5.22 5.54
CA SER A 112 23.19 -5.68 6.69
C SER A 112 21.71 -5.91 6.33
N LEU A 113 21.01 -6.73 7.12
CA LEU A 113 19.55 -6.91 6.95
C LEU A 113 18.79 -5.59 7.13
N ALA A 114 19.27 -4.68 7.98
CA ALA A 114 18.65 -3.38 8.18
C ALA A 114 18.77 -2.46 6.96
N ASP A 115 19.77 -2.70 6.10
CA ASP A 115 20.01 -1.97 4.86
C ASP A 115 19.45 -2.66 3.63
N ALA A 116 19.02 -3.91 3.75
CA ALA A 116 18.41 -4.67 2.66
C ALA A 116 17.14 -3.97 2.18
N CYS A 117 17.08 -3.71 0.87
CA CYS A 117 15.94 -3.07 0.25
C CYS A 117 15.21 -4.01 -0.70
N TYR A 118 13.90 -3.87 -0.78
CA TYR A 118 13.06 -4.63 -1.71
C TYR A 118 11.94 -3.75 -2.25
N PRO A 119 11.64 -3.79 -3.57
CA PRO A 119 10.44 -3.17 -4.12
C PRO A 119 9.22 -3.79 -3.42
N LEU A 120 8.42 -2.96 -2.75
CA LEU A 120 7.30 -3.39 -1.93
C LEU A 120 5.98 -3.21 -2.66
N ALA A 121 5.72 -2.01 -3.16
CA ALA A 121 4.48 -1.69 -3.86
C ALA A 121 4.64 -0.50 -4.82
N VAL A 122 3.65 -0.29 -5.68
CA VAL A 122 3.55 0.89 -6.56
C VAL A 122 2.18 1.53 -6.41
N ALA A 123 2.12 2.82 -6.10
CA ALA A 123 0.91 3.62 -6.24
C ALA A 123 0.81 4.16 -7.67
N TYR A 124 -0.31 3.87 -8.33
CA TYR A 124 -0.60 4.33 -9.68
C TYR A 124 -2.11 4.47 -9.88
N GLN A 125 -2.56 5.64 -10.33
CA GLN A 125 -3.98 5.93 -10.65
C GLN A 125 -4.95 5.44 -9.56
N ASN A 126 -4.70 5.85 -8.31
CA ASN A 126 -5.53 5.48 -7.14
C ASN A 126 -5.61 3.96 -6.87
N LYS A 127 -4.64 3.20 -7.34
CA LYS A 127 -4.48 1.76 -7.09
C LYS A 127 -3.10 1.46 -6.52
N LEU A 128 -3.03 0.38 -5.75
CA LEU A 128 -1.80 -0.16 -5.21
C LEU A 128 -1.49 -1.51 -5.86
N TYR A 129 -0.24 -1.68 -6.30
CA TYR A 129 0.26 -2.91 -6.90
C TYR A 129 1.36 -3.49 -6.02
N CYS A 130 1.28 -4.75 -5.66
CA CYS A 130 2.15 -5.40 -4.69
C CYS A 130 3.29 -6.13 -5.38
N LEU A 131 4.51 -5.76 -5.04
CA LEU A 131 5.72 -6.25 -5.69
C LEU A 131 6.49 -7.25 -4.85
N LEU A 132 6.26 -7.31 -3.53
CA LEU A 132 6.99 -8.24 -2.65
C LEU A 132 6.09 -9.39 -2.20
N ALA A 133 6.61 -10.60 -2.29
CA ALA A 133 6.05 -11.80 -1.68
C ALA A 133 7.15 -12.54 -0.91
N PRO A 134 6.79 -13.34 0.11
CA PRO A 134 7.77 -14.16 0.81
C PRO A 134 8.36 -15.23 -0.10
N SER A 135 9.59 -15.63 0.20
CA SER A 135 10.30 -16.73 -0.46
C SER A 135 9.72 -18.08 0.00
N ASN A 136 8.52 -18.40 -0.43
CA ASN A 136 7.91 -19.69 -0.13
C ASN A 136 8.48 -20.72 -1.11
N LYS A 137 9.49 -21.50 -0.70
CA LYS A 137 9.67 -22.82 -1.31
C LYS A 137 8.66 -23.75 -0.65
N THR A 138 7.52 -23.99 -1.31
CA THR A 138 6.67 -25.13 -0.96
C THR A 138 7.36 -26.41 -1.43
N ALA A 139 7.12 -27.53 -0.74
CA ALA A 139 7.66 -28.83 -1.14
C ALA A 139 7.18 -29.29 -2.53
N SER A 140 6.09 -28.71 -3.04
CA SER A 140 5.50 -28.98 -4.36
C SER A 140 6.04 -28.08 -5.50
N GLY A 141 6.91 -27.10 -5.21
CA GLY A 141 7.39 -26.14 -6.21
C GLY A 141 6.33 -25.15 -6.71
N GLU A 142 5.09 -25.27 -6.23
CA GLU A 142 3.99 -24.40 -6.60
C GLU A 142 4.03 -23.12 -5.77
N SER A 143 4.22 -21.99 -6.46
CA SER A 143 4.22 -20.67 -5.85
C SER A 143 2.79 -20.28 -5.47
N ALA A 144 2.40 -20.48 -4.21
CA ALA A 144 1.14 -19.96 -3.71
C ALA A 144 1.05 -18.44 -3.97
N THR A 145 -0.11 -17.97 -4.44
CA THR A 145 -0.41 -16.55 -4.61
C THR A 145 -0.45 -15.91 -3.22
N TYR A 146 0.58 -15.14 -2.89
CA TYR A 146 0.60 -14.34 -1.68
C TYR A 146 -0.19 -13.06 -1.94
N VAL A 147 -1.26 -12.85 -1.16
CA VAL A 147 -2.07 -11.63 -1.20
C VAL A 147 -1.80 -10.87 0.09
N PRO A 148 -0.94 -9.84 0.06
CA PRO A 148 -0.74 -8.95 1.19
C PRO A 148 -1.98 -8.10 1.43
N LEU A 149 -2.13 -7.59 2.66
CA LEU A 149 -3.21 -6.66 3.01
C LEU A 149 -4.60 -7.23 2.68
N LYS A 150 -4.87 -8.48 3.11
CA LYS A 150 -6.20 -9.08 2.97
C LYS A 150 -7.25 -8.14 3.59
N PRO A 151 -8.40 -7.94 2.91
CA PRO A 151 -9.47 -7.07 3.39
C PRO A 151 -10.03 -7.54 4.74
#